data_AF-A0A3M8EP89-F1
#
_entry.id   AF-A0A3M8EP89-F1
#
_cell.length_a   1.000
_cell.length_b   1.000
_cell.length_c   1.000
_cell.angle_alpha   90.00
_cell.angle_beta   90.00
_cell.angle_gamma   90.00
#
_symmetry.space_group_name_H-M   'P 1'
#
loop_
_entity.id
_entity.type
_entity.pdbx_description
1 polymer ?
#
loop_
_entity_poly.entity_id
_entity_poly.type
_entity_poly.pdbx_seq_one_letter_code
_entity_poly.pdbx_strand_id
1 'polypeptide(L)'
;MSQEALKQRISAPGPKKILTLDGGGIRGIMTVEVLAGIEETIRKQQNRGSDFVLAHYFDFFAGTSTGAIIAACLSLGMSTARIRDFYVESGEQMFDKAFLLRRFRYKYNDENLAGKLQEEFGEKTTLGSDKLKTLLMMVMRNATTDSPWPVSNNPGAKYNRPDRPDCNLNIPLWQLVRASAAAPVFFPPEVVKVGAHEFIFVDGGTTTYNNPAFQAFLMATVEPYNLGWATGENKLLVVSVGTGTSPKANADLAPDEMNLLYNAGSIPSALISAALNEQDLLCRTFGRCLAGDPLDREVGDMIDKHGPVMPKLFTYLRYNAELTREGLDSLGLHHIEPKTVQKLDSVEHIPELQEVGKAVVSHKIKPEHFAAFT
;
A
#
# COMPACT_ATOMS: atom_id res chain seq x y z
N MET A 1 23.17 -3.89 5.97
CA MET A 1 23.07 -5.34 5.73
C MET A 1 23.26 -5.62 4.25
N SER A 2 24.38 -6.22 3.81
CA SER A 2 24.62 -6.50 2.38
C SER A 2 23.44 -7.21 1.71
N GLN A 3 23.30 -7.14 0.37
CA GLN A 3 22.26 -7.88 -0.37
C GLN A 3 22.20 -9.37 0.00
N GLU A 4 23.28 -9.91 0.55
CA GLU A 4 23.34 -11.26 1.11
C GLU A 4 22.35 -11.50 2.25
N ALA A 5 22.16 -10.53 3.17
CA ALA A 5 21.20 -10.67 4.26
C ALA A 5 19.75 -10.72 3.74
N LEU A 6 19.43 -9.92 2.71
CA LEU A 6 18.13 -9.98 2.04
C LEU A 6 17.95 -11.34 1.35
N LYS A 7 18.98 -11.82 0.63
CA LYS A 7 18.97 -13.16 0.01
C LYS A 7 18.74 -14.28 1.03
N GLN A 8 19.40 -14.20 2.18
CA GLN A 8 19.20 -15.14 3.29
C GLN A 8 17.76 -15.09 3.79
N ARG A 9 17.18 -13.90 4.02
CA ARG A 9 15.77 -13.76 4.42
C ARG A 9 14.81 -14.36 3.39
N ILE A 10 14.96 -14.03 2.10
CA ILE A 10 14.00 -14.50 1.07
C ILE A 10 14.08 -16.01 0.85
N SER A 11 15.25 -16.62 1.07
CA SER A 11 15.49 -18.06 0.92
C SER A 11 15.34 -18.85 2.22
N ALA A 12 15.24 -18.17 3.38
CA ALA A 12 15.09 -18.83 4.67
C ALA A 12 13.90 -19.80 4.66
N PRO A 13 14.03 -21.00 5.26
CA PRO A 13 12.93 -21.95 5.31
C PRO A 13 11.78 -21.44 6.19
N GLY A 14 10.61 -22.05 6.01
CA GLY A 14 9.42 -21.75 6.80
C GLY A 14 8.42 -20.83 6.11
N PRO A 15 7.31 -20.51 6.79
CA PRO A 15 6.24 -19.72 6.21
C PRO A 15 6.68 -18.28 5.91
N LYS A 16 6.34 -17.80 4.70
CA LYS A 16 6.60 -16.44 4.24
C LYS A 16 5.42 -15.52 4.52
N LYS A 17 5.69 -14.25 4.81
CA LYS A 17 4.66 -13.26 5.10
C LYS A 17 4.81 -12.01 4.23
N ILE A 18 3.74 -11.66 3.54
CA ILE A 18 3.61 -10.48 2.70
C ILE A 18 2.64 -9.51 3.37
N LEU A 19 3.04 -8.24 3.47
CA LEU A 19 2.15 -7.14 3.88
C LEU A 19 2.05 -6.15 2.71
N THR A 20 0.83 -5.84 2.30
CA THR A 20 0.53 -4.93 1.19
C THR A 20 -0.32 -3.76 1.64
N LEU A 21 -0.02 -2.57 1.12
CA LEU A 21 -0.61 -1.31 1.56
C LEU A 21 -1.21 -0.55 0.37
N ASP A 22 -2.49 -0.22 0.45
CA ASP A 22 -3.19 0.47 -0.62
C ASP A 22 -2.76 1.93 -0.75
N GLY A 23 -2.98 2.52 -1.93
CA GLY A 23 -2.92 3.98 -2.12
C GLY A 23 -4.13 4.72 -1.57
N GLY A 24 -4.00 6.02 -1.28
CA GLY A 24 -5.11 6.79 -0.68
C GLY A 24 -4.80 8.16 -0.07
N GLY A 25 -3.66 8.80 -0.38
CA GLY A 25 -3.33 10.13 0.14
C GLY A 25 -3.18 10.16 1.67
N ILE A 26 -3.65 11.23 2.31
CA ILE A 26 -3.51 11.41 3.78
C ILE A 26 -4.20 10.30 4.58
N ARG A 27 -5.19 9.63 4.00
CA ARG A 27 -5.90 8.49 4.62
C ARG A 27 -4.97 7.32 4.95
N GLY A 28 -3.74 7.31 4.43
CA GLY A 28 -2.67 6.42 4.88
C GLY A 28 -2.41 6.49 6.40
N ILE A 29 -2.76 7.57 7.09
CA ILE A 29 -2.68 7.61 8.57
C ILE A 29 -3.58 6.55 9.24
N MET A 30 -4.74 6.22 8.65
CA MET A 30 -5.59 5.11 9.11
C MET A 30 -4.83 3.79 9.02
N THR A 31 -4.17 3.57 7.87
CA THR A 31 -3.33 2.40 7.63
C THR A 31 -2.22 2.30 8.69
N VAL A 32 -1.58 3.42 9.06
CA VAL A 32 -0.55 3.44 10.11
C VAL A 32 -1.10 3.00 11.46
N GLU A 33 -2.30 3.43 11.86
CA GLU A 33 -2.92 2.98 13.11
C GLU A 33 -3.28 1.48 13.08
N VAL A 34 -3.79 1.00 11.95
CA VAL A 34 -4.06 -0.44 11.74
C VAL A 34 -2.76 -1.24 11.86
N LEU A 35 -1.68 -0.77 11.25
CA LEU A 35 -0.35 -1.40 11.35
C LEU A 35 0.19 -1.40 12.77
N ALA A 36 -0.02 -0.33 13.55
CA ALA A 36 0.34 -0.30 14.97
C ALA A 36 -0.42 -1.37 15.77
N GLY A 37 -1.71 -1.60 15.46
CA GLY A 37 -2.50 -2.69 16.04
C GLY A 37 -1.97 -4.08 15.67
N ILE A 38 -1.59 -4.29 14.41
CA ILE A 38 -0.96 -5.53 13.93
C ILE A 38 0.38 -5.77 14.64
N GLU A 39 1.23 -4.74 14.69
CA GLU A 39 2.54 -4.79 15.35
C GLU A 39 2.41 -5.19 16.82
N GLU A 40 1.49 -4.56 17.54
CA GLU A 40 1.22 -4.87 18.94
C GLU A 40 0.67 -6.28 19.16
N THR A 41 -0.23 -6.73 18.28
CA THR A 41 -0.83 -8.07 18.35
C THR A 41 0.25 -9.14 18.19
N ILE A 42 1.08 -9.03 17.16
CA ILE A 42 2.16 -9.99 16.88
C ILE A 42 3.24 -9.93 17.97
N ARG A 43 3.60 -8.72 18.42
CA ARG A 43 4.58 -8.50 19.49
C ARG A 43 4.19 -9.26 20.76
N LYS A 44 2.92 -9.17 21.17
CA LYS A 44 2.37 -9.91 22.31
C LYS A 44 2.40 -11.42 22.10
N GLN A 45 1.96 -11.90 20.93
CA GLN A 45 1.91 -13.34 20.64
C GLN A 45 3.30 -13.99 20.63
N GLN A 46 4.31 -13.28 20.12
CA GLN A 46 5.69 -13.76 20.09
C GLN A 46 6.50 -13.43 21.36
N ASN A 47 5.87 -12.84 22.39
CA ASN A 47 6.53 -12.39 23.63
C ASN A 47 7.78 -11.52 23.36
N ARG A 48 7.65 -10.54 22.46
CA ARG A 48 8.76 -9.66 22.03
C ARG A 48 8.76 -8.33 22.78
N GLY A 49 9.95 -7.74 22.90
CA GLY A 49 10.18 -6.43 23.50
C GLY A 49 9.64 -5.26 22.68
N SER A 50 9.80 -4.04 23.20
CA SER A 50 9.40 -2.79 22.54
C SER A 50 10.26 -2.42 21.33
N ASP A 51 11.37 -3.13 21.11
CA ASP A 51 12.23 -3.03 19.93
C ASP A 51 11.66 -3.78 18.71
N PHE A 52 10.58 -4.55 18.89
CA PHE A 52 9.92 -5.24 17.80
C PHE A 52 9.27 -4.26 16.82
N VAL A 53 9.61 -4.42 15.53
CA VAL A 53 8.96 -3.73 14.42
C VAL A 53 8.45 -4.75 13.40
N LEU A 54 7.48 -4.37 12.58
CA LEU A 54 6.91 -5.24 11.54
C LEU A 54 7.94 -5.86 10.59
N ALA A 55 9.08 -5.20 10.34
CA ALA A 55 10.18 -5.75 9.53
C ALA A 55 10.84 -6.99 10.14
N HIS A 56 10.68 -7.24 11.44
CA HIS A 56 11.12 -8.48 12.07
C HIS A 56 10.21 -9.67 11.75
N TYR A 57 8.96 -9.41 11.36
CA TYR A 57 7.96 -10.43 11.11
C TYR A 57 7.70 -10.66 9.62
N PHE A 58 7.46 -9.58 8.87
CA PHE A 58 7.16 -9.66 7.44
C PHE A 58 8.43 -9.79 6.60
N ASP A 59 8.35 -10.58 5.52
CA ASP A 59 9.45 -10.80 4.58
C ASP A 59 9.37 -9.89 3.37
N PHE A 60 8.17 -9.42 3.03
CA PHE A 60 7.89 -8.64 1.85
C PHE A 60 6.83 -7.57 2.13
N PHE A 61 7.22 -6.31 1.95
CA PHE A 61 6.33 -5.17 1.91
C PHE A 61 6.01 -4.76 0.47
N ALA A 62 4.75 -4.49 0.19
CA ALA A 62 4.33 -3.93 -1.08
C ALA A 62 3.43 -2.71 -0.86
N GLY A 63 3.56 -1.70 -1.71
CA GLY A 63 2.72 -0.51 -1.57
C GLY A 63 2.51 0.27 -2.86
N THR A 64 1.42 1.01 -2.89
CA THR A 64 1.10 1.96 -3.96
C THR A 64 0.83 3.33 -3.35
N SER A 65 1.37 4.41 -3.95
CA SER A 65 1.16 5.79 -3.46
C SER A 65 1.58 5.96 -1.99
N THR A 66 0.71 6.50 -1.11
CA THR A 66 0.93 6.53 0.35
C THR A 66 1.33 5.17 0.93
N GLY A 67 0.78 4.07 0.40
CA GLY A 67 1.19 2.71 0.76
C GLY A 67 2.64 2.41 0.39
N ALA A 68 3.17 2.94 -0.72
CA ALA A 68 4.58 2.81 -1.08
C ALA A 68 5.50 3.59 -0.13
N ILE A 69 5.08 4.78 0.32
CA ILE A 69 5.77 5.55 1.36
C ILE A 69 5.87 4.71 2.64
N ILE A 70 4.74 4.20 3.13
CA ILE A 70 4.69 3.40 4.36
C ILE A 70 5.49 2.09 4.20
N ALA A 71 5.35 1.40 3.07
CA ALA A 71 6.09 0.16 2.80
C ALA A 71 7.61 0.39 2.79
N ALA A 72 8.09 1.51 2.23
CA ALA A 72 9.50 1.88 2.26
C ALA A 72 9.98 2.17 3.70
N CYS A 73 9.22 2.92 4.49
CA CYS A 73 9.52 3.16 5.91
C CYS A 73 9.63 1.84 6.70
N LEU A 74 8.64 0.95 6.55
CA LEU A 74 8.65 -0.36 7.19
C LEU A 74 9.84 -1.20 6.72
N SER A 75 10.16 -1.18 5.42
CA SER A 75 11.31 -1.90 4.87
C SER A 75 12.64 -1.35 5.39
N LEU A 76 12.74 -0.06 5.74
CA LEU A 76 13.91 0.51 6.43
C LEU A 76 13.94 0.14 7.92
N GLY A 77 12.89 -0.52 8.43
CA GLY A 77 12.74 -0.95 9.81
C GLY A 77 12.33 0.17 10.76
N MET A 78 11.59 1.17 10.26
CA MET A 78 10.96 2.18 11.10
C MET A 78 9.80 1.58 11.90
N SER A 79 9.58 2.07 13.12
CA SER A 79 8.41 1.72 13.93
C SER A 79 7.16 2.40 13.40
N THR A 80 5.99 1.81 13.68
CA THR A 80 4.70 2.41 13.33
C THR A 80 4.52 3.79 13.98
N ALA A 81 5.10 4.02 15.16
CA ALA A 81 5.14 5.32 15.82
C ALA A 81 5.92 6.37 15.01
N ARG A 82 7.13 6.05 14.52
CA ARG A 82 7.90 7.02 13.70
C ARG A 82 7.17 7.34 12.39
N ILE A 83 6.52 6.35 11.78
CA ILE A 83 5.74 6.56 10.55
C ILE A 83 4.55 7.48 10.84
N ARG A 84 3.87 7.30 11.97
CA ARG A 84 2.79 8.20 12.42
C ARG A 84 3.30 9.63 12.54
N ASP A 85 4.41 9.84 13.25
CA ASP A 85 5.00 11.16 13.45
C ASP A 85 5.34 11.82 12.12
N PHE A 86 5.94 11.07 11.18
CA PHE A 86 6.22 11.56 9.83
C PHE A 86 4.98 12.09 9.11
N TYR A 87 3.84 11.38 9.17
CA TYR A 87 2.59 11.81 8.55
C TYR A 87 1.95 13.01 9.26
N VAL A 88 2.02 13.06 10.60
CA VAL A 88 1.48 14.19 11.38
C VAL A 88 2.31 15.45 11.13
N GLU A 89 3.64 15.34 11.15
CA GLU A 89 4.58 16.47 10.97
C GLU A 89 4.61 16.97 9.52
N SER A 90 4.46 16.07 8.54
CA SER A 90 4.60 16.38 7.12
C SER A 90 3.26 16.49 6.38
N GLY A 91 2.14 16.19 7.04
CA GLY A 91 0.82 16.03 6.42
C GLY A 91 0.38 17.25 5.62
N GLU A 92 0.51 18.46 6.18
CA GLU A 92 0.15 19.70 5.48
C GLU A 92 1.02 19.93 4.23
N GLN A 93 2.34 19.72 4.37
CA GLN A 93 3.28 19.93 3.28
C GLN A 93 3.14 18.89 2.16
N MET A 94 2.70 17.69 2.51
CA MET A 94 2.48 16.59 1.58
C MET A 94 1.10 16.68 0.92
N PHE A 95 0.03 16.96 1.66
CA PHE A 95 -1.33 16.68 1.18
C PHE A 95 -2.30 17.88 1.18
N ASP A 96 -1.91 19.09 1.62
CA ASP A 96 -2.81 20.25 1.58
C ASP A 96 -3.02 20.78 0.15
N LYS A 97 -4.27 20.74 -0.33
CA LYS A 97 -4.64 21.18 -1.69
C LYS A 97 -4.42 22.66 -1.95
N ALA A 98 -4.64 23.55 -0.98
CA ALA A 98 -4.43 24.98 -1.14
C ALA A 98 -2.93 25.30 -1.26
N PHE A 99 -2.09 24.57 -0.52
CA PHE A 99 -0.64 24.59 -0.67
C PHE A 99 -0.21 24.08 -2.07
N LEU A 100 -0.79 22.97 -2.53
CA LEU A 100 -0.50 22.38 -3.85
C LEU A 100 -0.97 23.27 -5.02
N LEU A 101 -2.14 23.89 -4.95
CA LEU A 101 -2.66 24.83 -5.97
C LEU A 101 -1.81 26.11 -6.07
N ARG A 102 -1.32 26.63 -4.93
CA ARG A 102 -0.37 27.75 -4.93
C ARG A 102 0.95 27.34 -5.60
N ARG A 103 1.43 26.13 -5.34
CA ARG A 103 2.62 25.55 -5.99
C ARG A 103 2.47 25.32 -7.49
N PHE A 104 1.25 25.07 -7.99
CA PHE A 104 1.01 24.93 -9.43
C PHE A 104 1.11 26.27 -10.19
N ARG A 105 0.81 27.39 -9.53
CA ARG A 105 0.82 28.74 -10.14
C ARG A 105 2.19 29.42 -10.09
N TYR A 106 3.04 29.07 -9.13
CA TYR A 106 4.42 29.51 -9.06
C TYR A 106 5.30 28.32 -9.40
N LYS A 107 6.04 28.34 -10.53
CA LYS A 107 7.14 27.38 -10.82
C LYS A 107 8.27 27.56 -9.78
N TYR A 108 7.99 27.31 -8.52
CA TYR A 108 8.87 27.52 -7.39
C TYR A 108 9.01 26.21 -6.62
N ASN A 109 10.23 25.71 -6.71
CA ASN A 109 10.91 24.62 -6.03
C ASN A 109 10.25 23.24 -5.86
N ASP A 110 11.06 22.28 -6.29
CA ASP A 110 10.84 20.86 -6.41
C ASP A 110 10.90 20.11 -5.06
N GLU A 111 11.00 20.79 -3.92
CA GLU A 111 11.84 20.26 -2.83
C GLU A 111 11.12 19.77 -1.56
N ASN A 112 9.82 19.99 -1.32
CA ASN A 112 9.24 19.60 -0.01
C ASN A 112 9.08 18.08 0.17
N LEU A 113 8.34 17.38 -0.71
CA LEU A 113 8.17 15.92 -0.58
C LEU A 113 9.47 15.18 -0.91
N ALA A 114 10.20 15.57 -1.97
CA ALA A 114 11.50 14.94 -2.26
C ALA A 114 12.47 15.15 -1.10
N GLY A 115 12.60 16.38 -0.60
CA GLY A 115 13.48 16.71 0.53
C GLY A 115 13.11 15.93 1.79
N LYS A 116 11.81 15.81 2.11
CA LYS A 116 11.34 14.99 3.24
C LYS A 116 11.63 13.51 3.06
N LEU A 117 11.41 12.95 1.86
CA LEU A 117 11.74 11.56 1.58
C LEU A 117 13.27 11.34 1.57
N GLN A 118 14.06 12.31 1.11
CA GLN A 118 15.52 12.28 1.18
C GLN A 118 16.04 12.39 2.61
N GLU A 119 15.39 13.17 3.47
CA GLU A 119 15.68 13.28 4.90
C GLU A 119 15.39 11.95 5.61
N GLU A 120 14.19 11.38 5.42
CA GLU A 120 13.78 10.13 6.07
C GLU A 120 14.53 8.90 5.54
N PHE A 121 14.73 8.80 4.23
CA PHE A 121 15.31 7.59 3.62
C PHE A 121 16.82 7.71 3.41
N GLY A 122 17.36 8.92 3.43
CA GLY A 122 18.71 9.25 2.98
C GLY A 122 18.78 9.42 1.47
N GLU A 123 19.24 10.59 1.03
CA GLU A 123 19.36 10.98 -0.39
C GLU A 123 20.06 9.93 -1.28
N LYS A 124 21.11 9.29 -0.75
CA LYS A 124 21.93 8.29 -1.46
C LYS A 124 21.43 6.86 -1.32
N THR A 125 20.36 6.63 -0.56
CA THR A 125 19.79 5.29 -0.39
C THR A 125 19.09 4.88 -1.68
N THR A 126 19.54 3.80 -2.31
CA THR A 126 18.93 3.23 -3.52
C THR A 126 17.99 2.07 -3.21
N LEU A 127 17.23 1.61 -4.20
CA LEU A 127 16.39 0.41 -4.07
C LEU A 127 17.19 -0.85 -3.72
N GLY A 128 18.46 -0.94 -4.12
CA GLY A 128 19.38 -2.01 -3.76
C GLY A 128 20.11 -1.81 -2.44
N SER A 129 19.77 -0.78 -1.68
CA SER A 129 20.47 -0.42 -0.45
C SER A 129 20.35 -1.51 0.61
N ASP A 130 21.47 -1.69 1.29
CA ASP A 130 21.70 -2.60 2.38
C ASP A 130 20.92 -2.19 3.67
N LYS A 131 20.28 -1.02 3.66
CA LYS A 131 19.37 -0.53 4.71
C LYS A 131 17.98 -1.16 4.65
N LEU A 132 17.56 -1.65 3.47
CA LEU A 132 16.26 -2.30 3.31
C LEU A 132 16.32 -3.72 3.89
N LYS A 133 15.54 -3.96 4.93
CA LYS A 133 15.55 -5.18 5.76
C LYS A 133 14.68 -6.32 5.20
N THR A 134 13.83 -6.02 4.21
CA THR A 134 12.84 -6.93 3.62
C THR A 134 12.81 -6.77 2.09
N LEU A 135 12.07 -7.65 1.42
CA LEU A 135 11.64 -7.32 0.07
C LEU A 135 10.73 -6.10 0.12
N LEU A 136 10.86 -5.23 -0.87
CA LEU A 136 10.04 -4.04 -1.07
C LEU A 136 9.58 -4.03 -2.53
N MET A 137 8.29 -3.90 -2.75
CA MET A 137 7.69 -3.62 -4.06
C MET A 137 6.90 -2.32 -3.99
N MET A 138 7.05 -1.51 -5.02
CA MET A 138 6.28 -0.28 -5.20
C MET A 138 5.64 -0.31 -6.57
N VAL A 139 4.41 0.22 -6.68
CA VAL A 139 3.73 0.34 -7.96
C VAL A 139 3.65 1.81 -8.36
N MET A 140 4.06 2.11 -9.58
CA MET A 140 3.84 3.38 -10.26
C MET A 140 3.36 3.13 -11.69
N ARG A 141 2.87 4.15 -12.39
CA ARG A 141 2.54 4.05 -13.83
C ARG A 141 3.61 4.76 -14.64
N ASN A 142 4.22 4.05 -15.59
CA ASN A 142 5.06 4.65 -16.61
C ASN A 142 4.16 5.30 -17.67
N ALA A 143 4.07 6.63 -17.65
CA ALA A 143 3.28 7.40 -18.61
C ALA A 143 3.94 7.43 -19.99
N THR A 144 5.27 7.30 -20.07
CA THR A 144 6.00 7.25 -21.35
C THR A 144 5.70 5.97 -22.12
N THR A 145 5.53 4.82 -21.44
CA THR A 145 5.27 3.52 -22.08
C THR A 145 3.82 3.04 -21.94
N ASP A 146 2.97 3.86 -21.32
CA ASP A 146 1.57 3.53 -21.01
C ASP A 146 1.40 2.19 -20.28
N SER A 147 2.21 1.95 -19.24
CA SER A 147 2.21 0.67 -18.54
C SER A 147 2.35 0.81 -17.02
N PRO A 148 1.71 -0.07 -16.23
CA PRO A 148 2.04 -0.22 -14.83
C PRO A 148 3.50 -0.68 -14.68
N TRP A 149 4.16 -0.24 -13.61
CA TRP A 149 5.53 -0.60 -13.28
C TRP A 149 5.64 -1.02 -11.81
N PRO A 150 5.29 -2.28 -11.49
CA PRO A 150 5.65 -2.88 -10.20
C PRO A 150 7.16 -3.14 -10.17
N VAL A 151 7.88 -2.33 -9.42
CA VAL A 151 9.34 -2.42 -9.24
C VAL A 151 9.65 -2.95 -7.84
N SER A 152 10.64 -3.82 -7.71
CA SER A 152 11.05 -4.36 -6.42
C SER A 152 12.56 -4.45 -6.24
N ASN A 153 13.01 -4.60 -5.00
CA ASN A 153 14.42 -4.84 -4.67
C ASN A 153 14.84 -6.32 -4.75
N ASN A 154 14.04 -7.18 -5.37
CA ASN A 154 14.33 -8.61 -5.49
C ASN A 154 15.65 -8.85 -6.26
N PRO A 155 16.71 -9.40 -5.62
CA PRO A 155 18.00 -9.57 -6.27
C PRO A 155 17.99 -10.60 -7.41
N GLY A 156 16.98 -11.48 -7.47
CA GLY A 156 16.79 -12.44 -8.55
C GLY A 156 16.05 -11.89 -9.78
N ALA A 157 15.49 -10.68 -9.70
CA ALA A 157 14.69 -10.14 -10.80
C ALA A 157 15.54 -9.78 -12.03
N LYS A 158 14.97 -10.00 -13.23
CA LYS A 158 15.64 -9.75 -14.52
C LYS A 158 16.30 -8.37 -14.63
N TYR A 159 15.62 -7.32 -14.17
CA TYR A 159 16.07 -5.93 -14.26
C TYR A 159 16.88 -5.45 -13.04
N ASN A 160 17.16 -6.36 -12.09
CA ASN A 160 17.94 -6.09 -10.88
C ASN A 160 19.33 -6.71 -10.93
N ARG A 161 19.72 -7.30 -12.08
CA ARG A 161 21.05 -7.88 -12.23
C ARG A 161 22.13 -6.78 -12.22
N PRO A 162 23.20 -6.92 -11.41
CA PRO A 162 24.21 -5.87 -11.26
C PRO A 162 25.01 -5.52 -12.52
N ASP A 163 25.08 -6.44 -13.49
CA ASP A 163 25.79 -6.26 -14.77
C ASP A 163 25.02 -5.38 -15.76
N ARG A 164 23.77 -5.05 -15.45
CA ARG A 164 22.92 -4.23 -16.32
C ARG A 164 23.23 -2.73 -16.13
N PRO A 165 23.39 -1.97 -17.24
CA PRO A 165 23.52 -0.51 -17.16
C PRO A 165 22.23 0.17 -16.68
N ASP A 166 21.08 -0.51 -16.83
CA ASP A 166 19.74 -0.07 -16.44
C ASP A 166 19.21 -0.84 -15.22
N CYS A 167 20.09 -1.25 -14.30
CA CYS A 167 19.72 -1.98 -13.09
C CYS A 167 18.84 -1.13 -12.15
N ASN A 168 17.61 -1.58 -11.86
CA ASN A 168 16.67 -0.81 -11.02
C ASN A 168 17.17 -0.63 -9.59
N LEU A 169 18.04 -1.53 -9.10
CA LEU A 169 18.62 -1.45 -7.76
C LEU A 169 19.49 -0.20 -7.54
N ASN A 170 19.92 0.46 -8.62
CA ASN A 170 20.71 1.68 -8.55
C ASN A 170 19.86 2.95 -8.48
N ILE A 171 18.54 2.83 -8.66
CA ILE A 171 17.64 4.00 -8.65
C ILE A 171 17.46 4.47 -7.20
N PRO A 172 17.52 5.79 -6.92
CA PRO A 172 17.28 6.34 -5.59
C PRO A 172 15.90 5.95 -5.06
N LEU A 173 15.85 5.47 -3.81
CA LEU A 173 14.62 4.99 -3.19
C LEU A 173 13.58 6.10 -3.05
N TRP A 174 14.02 7.28 -2.59
CA TRP A 174 13.14 8.44 -2.45
C TRP A 174 12.45 8.82 -3.76
N GLN A 175 13.15 8.64 -4.90
CA GLN A 175 12.63 8.98 -6.20
C GLN A 175 11.55 8.00 -6.67
N LEU A 176 11.76 6.70 -6.45
CA LEU A 176 10.74 5.68 -6.74
C LEU A 176 9.49 5.84 -5.87
N VAL A 177 9.68 6.15 -4.58
CA VAL A 177 8.56 6.41 -3.67
C VAL A 177 7.78 7.65 -4.11
N ARG A 178 8.48 8.73 -4.47
CA ARG A 178 7.86 9.95 -5.00
C ARG A 178 7.11 9.69 -6.30
N ALA A 179 7.68 8.93 -7.23
CA ALA A 179 7.02 8.52 -8.47
C ALA A 179 5.73 7.72 -8.21
N SER A 180 5.75 6.81 -7.24
CA SER A 180 4.56 6.04 -6.83
C SER A 180 3.44 6.91 -6.25
N ALA A 181 3.80 8.02 -5.58
CA ALA A 181 2.86 8.94 -4.94
C ALA A 181 2.53 10.20 -5.76
N ALA A 182 3.00 10.29 -7.01
CA ALA A 182 2.81 11.45 -7.89
C ALA A 182 1.38 11.51 -8.48
N ALA A 183 0.38 11.69 -7.60
CA ALA A 183 -1.03 11.64 -7.96
C ALA A 183 -1.37 12.76 -8.95
N PRO A 184 -1.96 12.45 -10.12
CA PRO A 184 -2.38 13.49 -11.07
C PRO A 184 -3.26 14.52 -10.40
N VAL A 185 -3.09 15.81 -10.78
CA VAL A 185 -3.75 16.99 -10.18
C VAL A 185 -3.18 17.42 -8.83
N PHE A 186 -2.60 16.51 -8.03
CA PHE A 186 -1.98 16.85 -6.74
C PHE A 186 -0.48 17.11 -6.85
N PHE A 187 0.24 16.30 -7.65
CA PHE A 187 1.69 16.41 -7.81
C PHE A 187 2.10 16.38 -9.29
N PRO A 188 3.19 17.07 -9.66
CA PRO A 188 3.79 16.89 -10.97
C PRO A 188 4.31 15.45 -11.14
N PRO A 189 4.32 14.91 -12.38
CA PRO A 189 4.97 13.64 -12.68
C PRO A 189 6.45 13.63 -12.28
N GLU A 190 6.97 12.44 -11.99
CA GLU A 190 8.37 12.23 -11.63
C GLU A 190 9.16 11.71 -12.84
N VAL A 191 10.29 12.33 -13.16
CA VAL A 191 11.18 11.86 -14.23
C VAL A 191 12.26 10.98 -13.64
N VAL A 192 12.23 9.68 -13.94
CA VAL A 192 13.22 8.73 -13.44
C VAL A 192 14.12 8.29 -14.59
N LYS A 193 15.44 8.40 -14.37
CA LYS A 193 16.44 7.91 -15.30
C LYS A 193 16.70 6.42 -15.06
N VAL A 194 16.48 5.61 -16.08
CA VAL A 194 16.71 4.16 -16.07
C VAL A 194 17.73 3.85 -17.17
N GLY A 195 18.98 3.63 -16.75
CA GLY A 195 20.12 3.51 -17.66
C GLY A 195 20.35 4.82 -18.45
N ALA A 196 20.29 4.73 -19.78
CA ALA A 196 20.47 5.88 -20.68
C ALA A 196 19.18 6.65 -20.98
N HIS A 197 18.02 6.17 -20.50
CA HIS A 197 16.72 6.70 -20.86
C HIS A 197 16.04 7.39 -19.67
N GLU A 198 15.25 8.40 -19.97
CA GLU A 198 14.36 9.05 -19.00
C GLU A 198 12.92 8.62 -19.28
N PHE A 199 12.21 8.28 -18.21
CA PHE A 199 10.81 7.90 -18.26
C PHE A 199 10.01 8.78 -17.30
N ILE A 200 8.78 9.09 -17.69
CA ILE A 200 7.86 9.91 -16.91
C ILE A 200 6.94 8.96 -16.15
N PHE A 201 6.91 9.11 -14.82
CA PHE A 201 6.09 8.30 -13.94
C PHE A 201 5.04 9.13 -13.22
N VAL A 202 3.89 8.51 -13.00
CA VAL A 202 2.77 9.04 -12.20
C VAL A 202 2.31 7.98 -11.20
N ASP A 203 1.42 8.37 -10.30
CA ASP A 203 0.93 7.52 -9.21
C ASP A 203 0.41 6.16 -9.69
N GLY A 204 0.81 5.10 -8.99
CA GLY A 204 0.44 3.73 -9.31
C GLY A 204 -1.05 3.42 -9.07
N GLY A 205 -1.74 4.24 -8.29
CA GLY A 205 -3.18 4.19 -8.09
C GLY A 205 -3.96 4.48 -9.37
N THR A 206 -3.33 5.04 -10.41
CA THR A 206 -3.90 5.17 -11.76
C THR A 206 -3.87 3.86 -12.57
N THR A 207 -3.48 2.75 -11.94
CA THR A 207 -3.44 1.40 -12.53
C THR A 207 -4.38 0.47 -11.78
N THR A 208 -4.48 -0.78 -12.22
CA THR A 208 -5.25 -1.82 -11.52
C THR A 208 -4.65 -2.24 -10.18
N TYR A 209 -3.48 -1.70 -9.81
CA TYR A 209 -2.70 -2.12 -8.64
C TYR A 209 -2.71 -1.08 -7.50
N ASN A 210 -3.80 -0.33 -7.33
CA ASN A 210 -3.95 0.51 -6.14
C ASN A 210 -3.99 -0.32 -4.84
N ASN A 211 -4.49 -1.57 -4.92
CA ASN A 211 -4.28 -2.64 -3.96
C ASN A 211 -3.26 -3.62 -4.57
N PRO A 212 -2.00 -3.65 -4.12
CA PRO A 212 -0.98 -4.49 -4.73
C PRO A 212 -0.96 -5.94 -4.19
N ALA A 213 -1.97 -6.38 -3.44
CA ALA A 213 -1.98 -7.69 -2.76
C ALA A 213 -1.75 -8.87 -3.70
N PHE A 214 -2.60 -9.01 -4.73
CA PHE A 214 -2.49 -10.15 -5.64
C PHE A 214 -1.24 -10.05 -6.51
N GLN A 215 -0.86 -8.84 -6.93
CA GLN A 215 0.40 -8.62 -7.66
C GLN A 215 1.64 -8.99 -6.83
N ALA A 216 1.66 -8.73 -5.53
CA ALA A 216 2.74 -9.13 -4.64
C ALA A 216 2.81 -10.67 -4.49
N PHE A 217 1.65 -11.33 -4.38
CA PHE A 217 1.56 -12.78 -4.41
C PHE A 217 2.11 -13.37 -5.72
N LEU A 218 1.73 -12.82 -6.88
CA LEU A 218 2.27 -13.24 -8.17
C LEU A 218 3.79 -13.03 -8.23
N MET A 219 4.29 -11.87 -7.81
CA MET A 219 5.73 -11.61 -7.79
C MET A 219 6.50 -12.60 -6.91
N ALA A 220 5.92 -13.00 -5.78
CA ALA A 220 6.55 -13.94 -4.86
C ALA A 220 6.60 -15.39 -5.39
N THR A 221 5.68 -15.78 -6.28
CA THR A 221 5.42 -17.19 -6.60
C THR A 221 5.64 -17.57 -8.05
N VAL A 222 5.41 -16.64 -8.99
CA VAL A 222 5.48 -16.89 -10.43
C VAL A 222 6.94 -16.95 -10.89
N GLU A 223 7.30 -18.03 -11.60
CA GLU A 223 8.68 -18.41 -11.92
C GLU A 223 9.54 -17.30 -12.54
N PRO A 224 9.07 -16.50 -13.52
CA PRO A 224 9.85 -15.40 -14.11
C PRO A 224 10.35 -14.32 -13.13
N TYR A 225 9.75 -14.20 -11.94
CA TYR A 225 10.24 -13.28 -10.90
C TYR A 225 11.39 -13.86 -10.08
N ASN A 226 11.72 -15.16 -10.22
CA ASN A 226 12.83 -15.84 -9.56
C ASN A 226 12.79 -15.76 -8.01
N LEU A 227 11.61 -15.63 -7.41
CA LEU A 227 11.41 -15.81 -5.95
C LEU A 227 10.98 -17.25 -5.63
N GLY A 228 9.98 -17.76 -6.35
CA GLY A 228 9.56 -19.16 -6.26
C GLY A 228 9.11 -19.59 -4.86
N TRP A 229 8.51 -18.70 -4.08
CA TRP A 229 8.03 -19.03 -2.73
C TRP A 229 6.95 -20.11 -2.78
N ALA A 230 7.02 -21.05 -1.84
CA ALA A 230 6.06 -22.13 -1.76
C ALA A 230 4.67 -21.61 -1.37
N THR A 231 3.65 -22.04 -2.12
CA THR A 231 2.25 -21.73 -1.84
C THR A 231 1.62 -22.75 -0.90
N GLY A 232 0.62 -22.30 -0.13
CA GLY A 232 -0.22 -23.11 0.73
C GLY A 232 -0.72 -22.28 1.92
N GLU A 233 -1.87 -22.68 2.47
CA GLU A 233 -2.54 -21.98 3.57
C GLU A 233 -1.65 -21.75 4.80
N ASN A 234 -0.72 -22.67 5.09
CA ASN A 234 0.23 -22.56 6.21
C ASN A 234 1.66 -22.20 5.76
N LYS A 235 1.86 -21.88 4.48
CA LYS A 235 3.18 -21.57 3.91
C LYS A 235 3.33 -20.10 3.52
N LEU A 236 2.22 -19.44 3.20
CA LEU A 236 2.22 -18.05 2.77
C LEU A 236 1.07 -17.29 3.42
N LEU A 237 1.39 -16.19 4.10
CA LEU A 237 0.44 -15.22 4.62
C LEU A 237 0.49 -13.96 3.74
N VAL A 238 -0.67 -13.48 3.33
CA VAL A 238 -0.84 -12.18 2.67
C VAL A 238 -1.77 -11.32 3.51
N VAL A 239 -1.25 -10.21 4.03
CA VAL A 239 -2.02 -9.22 4.78
C VAL A 239 -2.13 -7.97 3.92
N SER A 240 -3.35 -7.48 3.70
CA SER A 240 -3.63 -6.32 2.88
C SER A 240 -4.36 -5.28 3.72
N VAL A 241 -3.81 -4.07 3.81
CA VAL A 241 -4.37 -2.97 4.60
C VAL A 241 -4.77 -1.81 3.68
N GLY A 242 -6.05 -1.46 3.73
CA GLY A 242 -6.62 -0.39 2.93
C GLY A 242 -6.52 1.00 3.59
N THR A 243 -6.85 2.02 2.79
CA THR A 243 -6.92 3.44 3.18
C THR A 243 -8.37 3.93 3.27
N GLY A 244 -9.32 2.99 3.40
CA GLY A 244 -10.75 3.25 3.45
C GLY A 244 -11.43 3.31 2.08
N THR A 245 -12.63 2.75 2.00
CA THR A 245 -13.52 2.82 0.83
C THR A 245 -14.62 3.84 1.04
N SER A 246 -15.10 4.42 -0.04
CA SER A 246 -16.24 5.32 -0.02
C SER A 246 -17.09 5.08 -1.26
N PRO A 247 -17.89 4.00 -1.28
CA PRO A 247 -18.84 3.78 -2.37
C PRO A 247 -19.72 5.01 -2.54
N LYS A 248 -19.68 5.64 -3.71
CA LYS A 248 -20.54 6.79 -4.05
C LYS A 248 -21.81 6.27 -4.72
N ALA A 249 -22.58 5.45 -4.01
CA ALA A 249 -23.89 5.03 -4.49
C ALA A 249 -24.80 6.28 -4.57
N ASN A 250 -25.38 6.53 -5.75
CA ASN A 250 -26.38 7.56 -5.94
C ASN A 250 -27.62 6.92 -6.58
N ALA A 251 -28.61 6.61 -5.77
CA ALA A 251 -29.87 6.01 -6.22
C ALA A 251 -30.73 6.98 -7.04
N ASP A 252 -30.47 8.29 -6.91
CA ASP A 252 -31.24 9.36 -7.54
C ASP A 252 -30.52 9.96 -8.75
N LEU A 253 -29.42 9.34 -9.22
CA LEU A 253 -28.64 9.85 -10.36
C LEU A 253 -29.49 9.85 -11.64
N ALA A 254 -29.74 11.03 -12.19
CA ALA A 254 -30.48 11.16 -13.44
C ALA A 254 -29.54 11.06 -14.66
N PRO A 255 -29.97 10.49 -15.80
CA PRO A 255 -29.11 10.31 -16.98
C PRO A 255 -28.49 11.61 -17.53
N ASP A 256 -29.19 12.74 -17.42
CA ASP A 256 -28.75 14.07 -17.86
C ASP A 256 -27.68 14.68 -16.96
N GLU A 257 -27.54 14.20 -15.73
CA GLU A 257 -26.45 14.58 -14.82
C GLU A 257 -25.12 13.95 -15.21
N MET A 258 -25.12 12.86 -16.00
CA MET A 258 -23.93 12.16 -16.49
C MET A 258 -23.22 12.88 -17.66
N ASN A 259 -23.06 14.20 -17.52
CA ASN A 259 -22.35 15.03 -18.48
C ASN A 259 -20.81 14.87 -18.38
N LEU A 260 -20.08 15.56 -19.26
CA LEU A 260 -18.61 15.47 -19.32
C LEU A 260 -17.92 15.83 -17.99
N LEU A 261 -18.45 16.79 -17.23
CA LEU A 261 -17.90 17.20 -15.93
C LEU A 261 -18.12 16.10 -14.88
N TYR A 262 -19.33 15.53 -14.84
CA TYR A 262 -19.63 14.40 -13.96
C TYR A 262 -18.71 13.21 -14.26
N ASN A 263 -18.58 12.83 -15.54
CA ASN A 263 -17.75 11.70 -15.97
C ASN A 263 -16.26 11.94 -15.66
N ALA A 264 -15.75 13.15 -15.88
CA ALA A 264 -14.37 13.51 -15.55
C ALA A 264 -14.06 13.40 -14.04
N GLY A 265 -15.05 13.65 -13.17
CA GLY A 265 -14.89 13.53 -11.72
C GLY A 265 -15.18 12.15 -11.13
N SER A 266 -16.04 11.36 -11.77
CA SER A 266 -16.54 10.08 -11.22
C SER A 266 -15.81 8.86 -11.74
N ILE A 267 -15.50 8.80 -13.05
CA ILE A 267 -14.90 7.61 -13.70
C ILE A 267 -13.56 7.23 -13.06
N PRO A 268 -12.60 8.15 -12.82
CA PRO A 268 -11.32 7.76 -12.21
C PRO A 268 -11.52 7.11 -10.83
N SER A 269 -12.38 7.68 -9.99
CA SER A 269 -12.68 7.12 -8.67
C SER A 269 -13.38 5.76 -8.77
N ALA A 270 -14.29 5.59 -9.74
CA ALA A 270 -14.98 4.33 -9.97
C ALA A 270 -14.03 3.23 -10.45
N LEU A 271 -13.12 3.55 -11.37
CA LEU A 271 -12.11 2.61 -11.86
C LEU A 271 -11.12 2.20 -10.77
N ILE A 272 -10.67 3.15 -9.93
CA ILE A 272 -9.83 2.84 -8.76
C ILE A 272 -10.58 1.91 -7.80
N SER A 273 -11.85 2.20 -7.52
CA SER A 273 -12.68 1.33 -6.65
C SER A 273 -12.87 -0.06 -7.24
N ALA A 274 -13.14 -0.16 -8.55
CA ALA A 274 -13.28 -1.43 -9.23
C ALA A 274 -11.98 -2.24 -9.19
N ALA A 275 -10.84 -1.59 -9.45
CA ALA A 275 -9.52 -2.21 -9.36
C ALA A 275 -9.19 -2.72 -7.94
N LEU A 276 -9.49 -1.92 -6.91
CA LEU A 276 -9.31 -2.32 -5.51
C LEU A 276 -10.11 -3.58 -5.17
N ASN A 277 -11.39 -3.60 -5.56
CA ASN A 277 -12.30 -4.71 -5.30
C ASN A 277 -11.89 -5.97 -6.07
N GLU A 278 -11.46 -5.83 -7.33
CA GLU A 278 -11.00 -6.97 -8.14
C GLU A 278 -9.75 -7.62 -7.54
N GLN A 279 -8.76 -6.82 -7.08
CA GLN A 279 -7.57 -7.36 -6.43
C GLN A 279 -7.90 -8.09 -5.11
N ASP A 280 -8.84 -7.56 -4.33
CA ASP A 280 -9.33 -8.22 -3.10
C ASP A 280 -10.07 -9.53 -3.43
N LEU A 281 -11.00 -9.49 -4.40
CA LEU A 281 -11.73 -10.66 -4.87
C LEU A 281 -10.79 -11.78 -5.34
N LEU A 282 -9.76 -11.45 -6.12
CA LEU A 282 -8.73 -12.42 -6.53
C LEU A 282 -8.02 -13.02 -5.32
N CYS A 283 -7.64 -12.20 -4.35
CA CYS A 283 -7.03 -12.69 -3.12
C CYS A 283 -7.93 -13.65 -2.33
N ARG A 284 -9.24 -13.37 -2.21
CA ARG A 284 -10.19 -14.27 -1.53
C ARG A 284 -10.55 -15.50 -2.35
N THR A 285 -10.47 -15.40 -3.67
CA THR A 285 -10.72 -16.51 -4.60
C THR A 285 -9.61 -17.55 -4.52
N PHE A 286 -8.35 -17.13 -4.52
CA PHE A 286 -7.19 -18.03 -4.51
C PHE A 286 -6.60 -18.29 -3.10
N GLY A 287 -6.83 -17.39 -2.16
CA GLY A 287 -6.43 -17.51 -0.76
C GLY A 287 -7.57 -17.96 0.16
N ARG A 288 -7.21 -18.42 1.35
CA ARG A 288 -8.13 -18.68 2.46
C ARG A 288 -8.32 -17.37 3.23
N CYS A 289 -9.47 -16.71 3.03
CA CYS A 289 -9.79 -15.46 3.72
C CYS A 289 -10.20 -15.74 5.18
N LEU A 290 -9.57 -15.06 6.14
CA LEU A 290 -9.96 -15.12 7.56
C LEU A 290 -10.53 -13.80 8.09
N ALA A 291 -10.29 -12.70 7.37
CA ALA A 291 -10.79 -11.39 7.71
C ALA A 291 -10.95 -10.55 6.44
N GLY A 292 -12.08 -9.86 6.34
CA GLY A 292 -12.37 -8.92 5.28
C GLY A 292 -13.85 -8.57 5.25
N ASP A 293 -14.18 -7.32 4.96
CA ASP A 293 -15.58 -6.88 4.83
C ASP A 293 -16.23 -7.51 3.59
N PRO A 294 -17.57 -7.58 3.52
CA PRO A 294 -18.28 -8.02 2.31
C PRO A 294 -17.86 -7.19 1.09
N LEU A 295 -17.60 -7.86 -0.04
CA LEU A 295 -17.25 -7.21 -1.32
C LEU A 295 -18.50 -6.70 -2.04
N ASP A 296 -19.52 -7.55 -2.11
CA ASP A 296 -20.82 -7.27 -2.70
C ASP A 296 -21.88 -8.24 -2.13
N ARG A 297 -23.10 -8.14 -2.65
CA ARG A 297 -24.26 -8.91 -2.17
C ARG A 297 -24.30 -10.36 -2.65
N GLU A 298 -23.56 -10.71 -3.70
CA GLU A 298 -23.51 -12.06 -4.26
C GLU A 298 -22.37 -12.86 -3.61
N VAL A 299 -21.17 -12.27 -3.60
CA VAL A 299 -19.93 -12.91 -3.14
C VAL A 299 -19.77 -12.83 -1.62
N GLY A 300 -20.30 -11.79 -0.98
CA GLY A 300 -20.14 -11.56 0.46
C GLY A 300 -18.67 -11.36 0.85
N ASP A 301 -18.27 -11.92 1.99
CA ASP A 301 -16.91 -11.79 2.54
C ASP A 301 -15.94 -12.89 2.11
N MET A 302 -16.42 -13.96 1.45
CA MET A 302 -15.63 -15.14 1.07
C MET A 302 -14.89 -15.83 2.24
N ILE A 303 -15.27 -15.58 3.50
CA ILE A 303 -14.75 -16.30 4.66
C ILE A 303 -15.36 -17.72 4.65
N ASP A 304 -14.50 -18.73 4.82
CA ASP A 304 -14.86 -20.15 4.73
C ASP A 304 -15.55 -20.56 3.41
N LYS A 305 -15.29 -19.83 2.32
CA LYS A 305 -15.79 -20.14 0.97
C LYS A 305 -14.72 -20.76 0.07
N HIS A 306 -15.16 -21.57 -0.87
CA HIS A 306 -14.28 -22.22 -1.86
C HIS A 306 -14.13 -21.38 -3.12
N GLY A 307 -12.94 -21.46 -3.72
CA GLY A 307 -12.66 -20.91 -5.04
C GLY A 307 -12.30 -22.03 -6.02
N PRO A 308 -11.77 -21.71 -7.21
CA PRO A 308 -11.44 -22.70 -8.23
C PRO A 308 -10.21 -23.55 -7.89
N VAL A 309 -9.45 -23.21 -6.84
CA VAL A 309 -8.24 -23.92 -6.42
C VAL A 309 -8.38 -24.40 -4.98
N MET A 310 -8.11 -25.69 -4.77
CA MET A 310 -8.11 -26.36 -3.46
C MET A 310 -6.92 -27.32 -3.37
N PRO A 311 -6.12 -27.32 -2.27
CA PRO A 311 -6.18 -26.37 -1.15
C PRO A 311 -5.85 -24.94 -1.61
N LYS A 312 -6.22 -23.92 -0.81
CA LYS A 312 -5.95 -22.52 -1.17
C LYS A 312 -4.44 -22.24 -1.18
N LEU A 313 -4.04 -21.24 -1.95
CA LEU A 313 -2.62 -20.97 -2.24
C LEU A 313 -1.91 -20.15 -1.15
N PHE A 314 -2.66 -19.51 -0.25
CA PHE A 314 -2.15 -18.71 0.87
C PHE A 314 -3.26 -18.43 1.87
N THR A 315 -2.92 -18.01 3.09
CA THR A 315 -3.87 -17.38 4.02
C THR A 315 -3.95 -15.89 3.73
N TYR A 316 -5.15 -15.32 3.71
CA TYR A 316 -5.41 -13.93 3.36
C TYR A 316 -6.15 -13.18 4.47
N LEU A 317 -5.68 -11.97 4.75
CA LEU A 317 -6.29 -11.01 5.69
C LEU A 317 -6.45 -9.66 5.00
N ARG A 318 -7.67 -9.13 4.97
CA ARG A 318 -7.98 -7.78 4.49
C ARG A 318 -8.49 -6.94 5.65
N TYR A 319 -7.79 -5.86 5.95
CA TYR A 319 -8.23 -4.86 6.93
C TYR A 319 -8.49 -3.54 6.22
N ASN A 320 -9.72 -3.05 6.31
CA ASN A 320 -10.13 -1.79 5.70
C ASN A 320 -11.26 -1.13 6.51
N ALA A 321 -11.59 0.11 6.18
CA ALA A 321 -12.74 0.82 6.74
C ALA A 321 -13.69 1.26 5.62
N GLU A 322 -14.98 1.05 5.78
CA GLU A 322 -15.96 1.73 4.94
C GLU A 322 -16.26 3.10 5.55
N LEU A 323 -16.03 4.17 4.79
CA LEU A 323 -16.11 5.56 5.24
C LEU A 323 -17.48 6.18 4.96
N THR A 324 -18.49 5.38 4.64
CA THR A 324 -19.89 5.81 4.56
C THR A 324 -20.45 6.00 5.96
N ARG A 325 -21.66 6.59 6.09
CA ARG A 325 -22.33 6.71 7.39
C ARG A 325 -22.53 5.32 8.03
N GLU A 326 -23.04 4.37 7.27
CA GLU A 326 -23.23 2.98 7.70
C GLU A 326 -21.91 2.34 8.15
N GLY A 327 -20.86 2.48 7.34
CA GLY A 327 -19.53 1.96 7.66
C GLY A 327 -18.96 2.53 8.95
N LEU A 328 -19.04 3.84 9.15
CA LEU A 328 -18.59 4.50 10.39
C LEU A 328 -19.46 4.12 11.60
N ASP A 329 -20.76 3.97 11.44
CA ASP A 329 -21.66 3.49 12.50
C ASP A 329 -21.33 2.06 12.94
N SER A 330 -20.96 1.18 11.99
CA SER A 330 -20.53 -0.19 12.29
C SER A 330 -19.25 -0.25 13.13
N LEU A 331 -18.45 0.81 13.12
CA LEU A 331 -17.24 1.00 13.91
C LEU A 331 -17.49 1.78 15.23
N GLY A 332 -18.74 2.16 15.50
CA GLY A 332 -19.14 2.97 16.66
C GLY A 332 -18.79 4.46 16.57
N LEU A 333 -18.51 4.97 15.36
CA LEU A 333 -18.00 6.33 15.12
C LEU A 333 -19.12 7.27 14.64
N HIS A 334 -20.19 7.37 15.41
CA HIS A 334 -21.39 8.15 15.06
C HIS A 334 -21.12 9.65 14.93
N HIS A 335 -20.12 10.17 15.64
CA HIS A 335 -19.75 11.60 15.65
C HIS A 335 -18.87 12.02 14.47
N ILE A 336 -18.28 11.08 13.74
CA ILE A 336 -17.42 11.41 12.60
C ILE A 336 -18.28 11.61 11.37
N GLU A 337 -18.14 12.78 10.74
CA GLU A 337 -18.81 13.11 9.49
C GLU A 337 -18.15 12.40 8.30
N PRO A 338 -18.87 11.58 7.50
CA PRO A 338 -18.29 10.84 6.38
C PRO A 338 -17.46 11.73 5.42
N LYS A 339 -17.97 12.91 5.10
CA LYS A 339 -17.35 13.82 4.12
C LYS A 339 -15.97 14.33 4.55
N THR A 340 -15.64 14.32 5.83
CA THR A 340 -14.32 14.77 6.32
C THR A 340 -13.29 13.68 6.07
N VAL A 341 -13.59 12.43 6.46
CA VAL A 341 -12.64 11.31 6.34
C VAL A 341 -12.55 10.68 4.95
N GLN A 342 -13.50 10.95 4.05
CA GLN A 342 -13.49 10.41 2.68
C GLN A 342 -12.49 11.09 1.73
N LYS A 343 -12.03 12.31 2.03
CA LYS A 343 -11.16 13.07 1.12
C LYS A 343 -9.70 12.59 1.20
N LEU A 344 -9.00 12.67 0.06
CA LEU A 344 -7.59 12.25 -0.07
C LEU A 344 -6.58 13.29 0.46
N ASP A 345 -7.07 14.49 0.75
CA ASP A 345 -6.33 15.69 1.16
C ASP A 345 -6.83 16.28 2.50
N SER A 346 -7.54 15.47 3.30
CA SER A 346 -8.16 15.87 4.58
C SER A 346 -7.17 16.01 5.75
N VAL A 347 -6.12 16.82 5.59
CA VAL A 347 -5.07 16.98 6.61
C VAL A 347 -5.61 17.50 7.95
N GLU A 348 -6.59 18.39 7.92
CA GLU A 348 -7.22 18.95 9.14
C GLU A 348 -7.94 17.89 9.99
N HIS A 349 -8.27 16.74 9.41
CA HIS A 349 -9.01 15.65 10.06
C HIS A 349 -8.15 14.40 10.31
N ILE A 350 -6.84 14.57 10.46
CA ILE A 350 -5.93 13.51 10.89
C ILE A 350 -6.42 12.85 12.20
N PRO A 351 -6.87 13.57 13.24
CA PRO A 351 -7.35 12.94 14.48
C PRO A 351 -8.51 11.96 14.26
N GLU A 352 -9.50 12.34 13.45
CA GLU A 352 -10.65 11.50 13.10
C GLU A 352 -10.22 10.28 12.27
N LEU A 353 -9.30 10.46 11.31
CA LEU A 353 -8.72 9.34 10.57
C LEU A 353 -8.00 8.37 11.53
N GLN A 354 -7.22 8.86 12.48
CA GLN A 354 -6.59 7.99 13.48
C GLN A 354 -7.61 7.24 14.33
N GLU A 355 -8.73 7.89 14.68
CA GLU A 355 -9.82 7.24 15.40
C GLU A 355 -10.44 6.10 14.59
N VAL A 356 -10.69 6.31 13.29
CA VAL A 356 -11.16 5.25 12.37
C VAL A 356 -10.18 4.09 12.33
N GLY A 357 -8.88 4.35 12.17
CA GLY A 357 -7.86 3.31 12.15
C GLY A 357 -7.81 2.50 13.44
N LYS A 358 -7.91 3.15 14.61
CA LYS A 358 -7.99 2.48 15.92
C LYS A 358 -9.26 1.66 16.09
N ALA A 359 -10.40 2.14 15.57
CA ALA A 359 -11.64 1.39 15.60
C ALA A 359 -11.57 0.13 14.71
N VAL A 360 -10.89 0.18 13.57
CA VAL A 360 -10.60 -1.01 12.76
C VAL A 360 -9.78 -2.04 13.55
N VAL A 361 -8.78 -1.60 14.31
CA VAL A 361 -8.00 -2.50 15.18
C VAL A 361 -8.90 -3.23 16.17
N SER A 362 -9.73 -2.49 16.92
CA SER A 362 -10.56 -3.08 17.98
C SER A 362 -11.67 -4.00 17.47
N HIS A 363 -12.22 -3.74 16.28
CA HIS A 363 -13.33 -4.51 15.74
C HIS A 363 -12.89 -5.67 14.84
N LYS A 364 -11.79 -5.49 14.09
CA LYS A 364 -11.45 -6.39 12.98
C LYS A 364 -10.17 -7.20 13.18
N ILE A 365 -9.24 -6.79 14.04
CA ILE A 365 -7.99 -7.53 14.25
C ILE A 365 -8.13 -8.47 15.43
N LYS A 366 -7.81 -9.75 15.22
CA LYS A 366 -7.82 -10.77 16.27
C LYS A 366 -6.49 -11.54 16.29
N PRO A 367 -5.98 -11.94 17.47
CA PRO A 367 -4.75 -12.73 17.55
C PRO A 367 -4.76 -14.00 16.69
N GLU A 368 -5.91 -14.67 16.58
CA GLU A 368 -6.06 -15.92 15.83
C GLU A 368 -5.72 -15.78 14.34
N HIS A 369 -5.83 -14.56 13.79
CA HIS A 369 -5.48 -14.27 12.40
C HIS A 369 -4.00 -14.53 12.09
N PHE A 370 -3.12 -14.43 13.10
CA PHE A 370 -1.67 -14.58 12.94
C PHE A 370 -1.11 -15.88 13.54
N ALA A 371 -1.93 -16.65 14.27
CA ALA A 371 -1.48 -17.79 15.08
C ALA A 371 -0.74 -18.89 14.29
N ALA A 372 -1.07 -19.10 13.01
CA ALA A 372 -0.40 -20.08 12.16
C ALA A 372 0.97 -19.61 11.63
N PHE A 373 1.36 -18.36 11.89
CA PHE A 373 2.52 -17.69 11.32
C PHE A 373 3.43 -17.01 12.35
N THR A 374 3.15 -17.17 13.64
CA THR A 374 3.92 -16.63 14.77
C THR A 374 5.11 -17.48 15.17
#